data_AF-A0A150GLK1-F1
#
_entry.id   AF-A0A150GLK1-F1
#
_cell.length_a   1.000
_cell.length_b   1.000
_cell.length_c   1.000
_cell.angle_alpha   90.00
_cell.angle_beta   90.00
_cell.angle_gamma   90.00
#
_symmetry.space_group_name_H-M   'P 1'
#
loop_
_entity.id
_entity.type
_entity.pdbx_description
1 polymer ?
#
loop_
_entity_poly.entity_id
_entity_poly.type
_entity_poly.pdbx_seq_one_letter_code
_entity_poly.pdbx_strand_id
1 'polypeptide(L)'
;MAYYLSTGQPVLALGPGQQLTMTALSLNMRDVVEPLGPLWSISLPTLAPPRIFRVPVEATLVLQDVTIIVMNATLQSLFLSLCSSTDRWPYTPGVSLIKGAVVISSHDSHARGPDGSPGGGGVVRWRNVTITCPDETAVVNPKPGLRRPYPCSAAAVTGGDAGELRAASAAMLRTTQGPVYLAVTGNTSLAPNSGSGGSFRTVIADV
;
A
#
# COMPACT_ATOMS: atom_id res chain seq x y z
N MET A 1 8.67 -26.02 3.67
CA MET A 1 8.29 -26.54 2.35
C MET A 1 7.94 -25.34 1.48
N ALA A 2 8.78 -24.98 0.52
CA ALA A 2 8.57 -23.81 -0.34
C ALA A 2 7.92 -24.29 -1.65
N TYR A 3 6.72 -23.81 -1.96
CA TYR A 3 6.05 -24.08 -3.23
C TYR A 3 6.46 -23.00 -4.23
N TYR A 4 7.18 -23.39 -5.27
CA TYR A 4 7.47 -22.52 -6.40
C TYR A 4 6.21 -22.40 -7.27
N LEU A 5 5.62 -21.21 -7.32
CA LEU A 5 4.45 -20.92 -8.14
C LEU A 5 4.89 -20.63 -9.57
N SER A 6 5.11 -21.67 -10.39
CA SER A 6 5.63 -21.52 -11.76
C SER A 6 4.54 -21.47 -12.84
N THR A 7 3.26 -21.52 -12.48
CA THR A 7 2.16 -21.38 -13.43
C THR A 7 1.48 -20.04 -13.17
N GLY A 8 1.25 -19.24 -14.21
CA GLY A 8 0.60 -17.92 -14.08
C GLY A 8 -0.84 -17.96 -13.56
N GLN A 9 -1.29 -19.09 -13.03
CA GLN A 9 -2.59 -19.36 -12.44
C GLN A 9 -2.56 -19.06 -10.93
N PRO A 10 -3.67 -18.56 -10.37
CA PRO A 10 -3.80 -18.39 -8.93
C PRO A 10 -3.73 -19.73 -8.20
N VAL A 11 -3.07 -19.75 -7.05
CA VAL A 11 -2.93 -20.94 -6.18
C VAL A 11 -4.27 -21.38 -5.62
N LEU A 12 -5.09 -20.41 -5.24
CA LEU A 12 -6.39 -20.63 -4.61
C LEU A 12 -7.44 -19.79 -5.33
N ALA A 13 -8.52 -20.43 -5.77
CA ALA A 13 -9.66 -19.75 -6.36
C ALA A 13 -10.88 -19.87 -5.44
N LEU A 14 -11.45 -18.72 -5.08
CA LEU A 14 -12.72 -18.67 -4.38
C LEU A 14 -13.85 -18.90 -5.39
N GLY A 15 -14.95 -19.50 -4.94
CA GLY A 15 -16.22 -19.53 -5.63
C GLY A 15 -17.07 -18.27 -5.33
N PRO A 16 -18.07 -17.96 -6.17
CA PRO A 16 -19.04 -16.90 -5.87
C PRO A 16 -19.70 -17.10 -4.50
N GLY A 17 -19.91 -16.00 -3.77
CA GLY A 17 -20.46 -16.03 -2.40
C GLY A 17 -19.51 -16.55 -1.33
N GLN A 18 -18.32 -17.06 -1.67
CA GLN A 18 -17.36 -17.52 -0.68
C GLN A 18 -16.58 -16.36 -0.06
N GLN A 19 -16.29 -16.51 1.23
CA GLN A 19 -15.34 -15.66 1.93
C GLN A 19 -14.15 -16.49 2.43
N LEU A 20 -12.94 -16.09 2.08
CA LEU A 20 -11.71 -16.61 2.67
C LEU A 20 -11.10 -15.55 3.57
N THR A 21 -10.76 -15.93 4.80
CA THR A 21 -10.04 -15.06 5.75
C THR A 21 -8.68 -15.67 6.07
N MET A 22 -7.63 -14.89 5.84
CA MET A 22 -6.24 -15.21 6.14
C MET A 22 -5.79 -14.31 7.28
N THR A 23 -5.40 -14.88 8.43
CA THR A 23 -5.03 -14.11 9.63
C THR A 23 -3.66 -14.46 10.17
N ALA A 24 -2.96 -13.45 10.73
CA ALA A 24 -1.74 -13.61 11.52
C ALA A 24 -0.62 -14.42 10.84
N LEU A 25 -0.34 -14.10 9.57
CA LEU A 25 0.63 -14.84 8.77
C LEU A 25 1.53 -13.95 7.91
N SER A 26 2.62 -14.54 7.43
CA SER A 26 3.53 -13.89 6.47
C SER A 26 3.46 -14.59 5.11
N LEU A 27 3.13 -13.84 4.06
CA LEU A 27 3.14 -14.30 2.68
C LEU A 27 4.46 -13.90 2.02
N ASN A 28 5.37 -14.86 1.86
CA ASN A 28 6.59 -14.64 1.11
C ASN A 28 6.32 -14.85 -0.39
N MET A 29 6.26 -13.75 -1.12
CA MET A 29 5.98 -13.70 -2.56
C MET A 29 7.17 -13.14 -3.35
N ARG A 30 8.39 -13.24 -2.82
CA ARG A 30 9.59 -12.76 -3.52
C ARG A 30 9.78 -13.48 -4.85
N ASP A 31 9.56 -14.79 -4.91
CA ASP A 31 9.80 -15.56 -6.12
C ASP A 31 8.57 -15.61 -7.06
N VAL A 32 7.55 -14.79 -6.78
CA VAL A 32 6.31 -14.72 -7.56
C VAL A 32 6.39 -13.54 -8.51
N VAL A 33 6.26 -13.80 -9.81
CA VAL A 33 6.21 -12.76 -10.83
C VAL A 33 4.90 -11.98 -10.71
N GLU A 34 4.98 -10.66 -10.57
CA GLU A 34 3.82 -9.75 -10.42
C GLU A 34 2.86 -10.17 -9.29
N PRO A 35 3.32 -10.26 -8.04
CA PRO A 35 2.53 -10.85 -6.95
C PRO A 35 1.26 -10.05 -6.63
N LEU A 36 1.28 -8.75 -6.94
CA LEU A 36 0.16 -7.82 -6.75
C LEU A 36 -0.53 -7.44 -8.08
N GLY A 37 -0.26 -8.20 -9.15
CA GLY A 37 -0.73 -7.92 -10.50
C GLY A 37 0.22 -7.04 -11.32
N PRO A 38 -0.18 -6.69 -12.56
CA PRO A 38 0.67 -5.95 -13.48
C PRO A 38 0.96 -4.54 -12.95
N LEU A 39 2.24 -4.27 -12.66
CA LEU A 39 2.70 -3.07 -11.94
C LEU A 39 2.26 -1.75 -12.59
N TRP A 40 2.14 -1.72 -13.92
CA TRP A 40 1.73 -0.53 -14.69
C TRP A 40 0.27 -0.10 -14.47
N SER A 41 -0.57 -0.97 -13.92
CA SER A 41 -2.00 -0.73 -13.67
C SER A 41 -2.43 -0.93 -12.21
N ILE A 42 -1.47 -1.01 -11.27
CA ILE A 42 -1.81 -1.08 -9.85
C ILE A 42 -2.24 0.29 -9.34
N SER A 43 -3.40 0.33 -8.69
CA SER A 43 -3.92 1.44 -7.90
C SER A 43 -4.46 0.90 -6.57
N LEU A 44 -4.70 1.76 -5.58
CA LEU A 44 -5.33 1.31 -4.33
C LEU A 44 -6.71 0.66 -4.54
N PRO A 45 -7.63 1.21 -5.37
CA PRO A 45 -8.93 0.57 -5.60
C PRO A 45 -8.85 -0.82 -6.25
N THR A 46 -7.74 -1.15 -6.92
CA THR A 46 -7.56 -2.40 -7.66
C THR A 46 -6.48 -3.30 -7.06
N LEU A 47 -5.95 -2.94 -5.89
CA LEU A 47 -4.90 -3.68 -5.21
C LEU A 47 -5.41 -5.08 -4.89
N ALA A 48 -4.73 -6.12 -5.36
CA ALA A 48 -5.06 -7.50 -5.08
C ALA A 48 -3.80 -8.36 -5.23
N PRO A 49 -3.74 -9.55 -4.62
CA PRO A 49 -2.70 -10.55 -4.87
C PRO A 49 -3.15 -11.64 -5.89
N PRO A 50 -3.36 -11.31 -7.18
CA PRO A 50 -4.04 -12.19 -8.14
C PRO A 50 -3.26 -13.47 -8.50
N ARG A 51 -1.95 -13.51 -8.23
CA ARG A 51 -1.12 -14.70 -8.45
C ARG A 51 -1.30 -15.76 -7.36
N ILE A 52 -1.83 -15.37 -6.21
CA ILE A 52 -2.13 -16.29 -5.12
C ILE A 52 -3.62 -16.58 -5.09
N PHE A 53 -4.45 -15.55 -5.22
CA PHE A 53 -5.89 -15.64 -5.01
C PHE A 53 -6.67 -15.18 -6.23
N ARG A 54 -7.55 -16.05 -6.75
CA ARG A 54 -8.64 -15.63 -7.62
C ARG A 54 -9.84 -15.26 -6.76
N VAL A 55 -10.28 -14.01 -6.87
CA VAL A 55 -11.46 -13.51 -6.17
C VAL A 55 -12.50 -13.12 -7.23
N PRO A 56 -13.40 -14.02 -7.65
CA PRO A 56 -14.44 -13.67 -8.60
C PRO A 56 -15.44 -12.69 -7.99
N VAL A 57 -16.32 -12.13 -8.83
CA VAL A 57 -17.49 -11.35 -8.39
C VAL A 57 -18.25 -12.13 -7.30
N GLU A 58 -18.79 -11.41 -6.33
CA GLU A 58 -19.47 -11.95 -5.12
C GLU A 58 -18.59 -12.75 -4.15
N ALA A 59 -17.30 -12.93 -4.42
CA ALA A 59 -16.37 -13.49 -3.44
C ALA A 59 -15.68 -12.38 -2.62
N THR A 60 -15.23 -12.75 -1.42
CA THR A 60 -14.47 -11.84 -0.55
C THR A 60 -13.19 -12.51 -0.04
N LEU A 61 -12.05 -11.86 -0.25
CA LEU A 61 -10.79 -12.21 0.41
C LEU A 61 -10.54 -11.22 1.55
N VAL A 62 -10.30 -11.71 2.76
CA VAL A 62 -9.90 -10.89 3.90
C VAL A 62 -8.46 -11.25 4.28
N LEU A 63 -7.58 -10.26 4.22
CA LEU A 63 -6.21 -10.34 4.72
C LEU A 63 -6.12 -9.52 6.00
N GLN A 64 -5.92 -10.20 7.13
CA GLN A 64 -5.91 -9.58 8.44
C GLN A 64 -4.62 -9.86 9.22
N ASP A 65 -3.93 -8.85 9.72
CA ASP A 65 -2.66 -9.02 10.45
C ASP A 65 -1.62 -9.78 9.61
N VAL A 66 -1.56 -9.46 8.31
CA VAL A 66 -0.73 -10.14 7.32
C VAL A 66 0.49 -9.30 6.95
N THR A 67 1.67 -9.93 6.92
CA THR A 67 2.86 -9.33 6.31
C THR A 67 3.12 -9.95 4.94
N ILE A 68 3.10 -9.13 3.90
CA ILE A 68 3.43 -9.52 2.53
C ILE A 68 4.88 -9.12 2.25
N ILE A 69 5.70 -10.08 1.86
CA ILE A 69 7.11 -9.88 1.51
C ILE A 69 7.27 -10.07 0.01
N VAL A 70 7.61 -9.01 -0.71
CA VAL A 70 7.83 -9.00 -2.18
C VAL A 70 9.29 -8.68 -2.51
N MET A 71 9.67 -8.80 -3.79
CA MET A 71 10.97 -8.33 -4.26
C MET A 71 11.10 -6.80 -4.06
N ASN A 72 12.33 -6.33 -3.88
CA ASN A 72 12.63 -4.89 -3.81
C ASN A 72 12.10 -4.13 -5.04
N ALA A 73 12.32 -4.66 -6.25
CA ALA A 73 11.84 -4.08 -7.50
C ALA A 73 10.30 -3.96 -7.53
N THR A 74 9.58 -4.97 -7.05
CA THR A 74 8.11 -4.95 -6.96
C THR A 74 7.63 -3.84 -6.03
N LEU A 75 8.25 -3.71 -4.85
CA LEU A 75 7.89 -2.67 -3.89
C LEU A 75 8.20 -1.27 -4.44
N GLN A 76 9.33 -1.10 -5.12
CA GLN A 76 9.70 0.16 -5.76
C GLN A 76 8.70 0.57 -6.84
N SER A 77 8.30 -0.37 -7.72
CA SER A 77 7.28 -0.11 -8.72
C SER A 77 5.91 0.17 -8.12
N LEU A 78 5.55 -0.48 -7.01
CA LEU A 78 4.31 -0.18 -6.28
C LEU A 78 4.31 1.27 -5.78
N PHE A 79 5.40 1.73 -5.16
CA PHE A 79 5.55 3.13 -4.73
C PHE A 79 5.41 4.09 -5.91
N LEU A 80 6.14 3.84 -7.00
CA LEU A 80 6.08 4.69 -8.19
C LEU A 80 4.68 4.74 -8.81
N SER A 81 3.97 3.61 -8.86
CA SER A 81 2.61 3.56 -9.40
C SER A 81 1.62 4.30 -8.51
N LEU A 82 1.65 4.04 -7.21
CA LEU A 82 0.73 4.65 -6.26
C LEU A 82 0.91 6.17 -6.20
N CYS A 83 2.15 6.65 -6.36
CA CYS A 83 2.45 8.07 -6.30
C CYS A 83 2.41 8.79 -7.65
N SER A 84 1.96 8.14 -8.72
CA SER A 84 1.93 8.78 -10.04
C SER A 84 0.75 9.73 -10.22
N SER A 85 -0.36 9.52 -9.49
CA SER A 85 -1.53 10.41 -9.51
C SER A 85 -2.41 10.22 -8.28
N THR A 86 -3.21 11.24 -7.99
CA THR A 86 -4.27 11.19 -6.96
C THR A 86 -5.41 10.23 -7.30
N ASP A 87 -5.52 9.76 -8.55
CA ASP A 87 -6.50 8.75 -8.94
C ASP A 87 -6.02 7.33 -8.61
N ARG A 88 -4.69 7.09 -8.68
CA ARG A 88 -4.09 5.81 -8.29
C ARG A 88 -3.97 5.66 -6.78
N TRP A 89 -3.80 6.79 -6.10
CA TRP A 89 -3.88 6.94 -4.65
C TRP A 89 -5.01 7.92 -4.33
N PRO A 90 -6.28 7.48 -4.40
CA PRO A 90 -7.37 8.29 -3.90
C PRO A 90 -7.14 8.53 -2.40
N TYR A 91 -7.68 9.63 -1.90
CA TYR A 91 -7.64 9.92 -0.47
C TYR A 91 -8.15 8.72 0.32
N THR A 92 -7.29 8.16 1.18
CA THR A 92 -7.66 7.12 2.13
C THR A 92 -6.85 7.26 3.40
N PRO A 93 -7.51 7.35 4.57
CA PRO A 93 -6.79 7.41 5.85
C PRO A 93 -6.16 6.07 6.24
N GLY A 94 -6.56 4.98 5.57
CA GLY A 94 -6.21 3.62 5.95
C GLY A 94 -4.95 3.05 5.29
N VAL A 95 -4.28 3.81 4.42
CA VAL A 95 -3.06 3.38 3.73
C VAL A 95 -1.96 4.42 3.91
N SER A 96 -0.74 3.99 4.21
CA SER A 96 0.44 4.83 4.41
C SER A 96 1.66 4.23 3.71
N LEU A 97 2.48 5.09 3.09
CA LEU A 97 3.81 4.77 2.55
C LEU A 97 4.86 5.36 3.51
N ILE A 98 5.29 4.56 4.47
CA ILE A 98 6.18 4.99 5.55
C ILE A 98 7.32 4.00 5.77
N LYS A 99 8.51 4.52 6.11
CA LYS A 99 9.72 3.72 6.37
C LYS A 99 10.06 2.73 5.25
N GLY A 100 9.70 3.05 4.00
CA GLY A 100 9.95 2.20 2.83
C GLY A 100 8.98 1.01 2.69
N ALA A 101 7.87 0.96 3.42
CA ALA A 101 6.84 -0.06 3.31
C ALA A 101 5.46 0.55 3.02
N VAL A 102 4.54 -0.27 2.51
CA VAL A 102 3.11 0.07 2.44
C VAL A 102 2.43 -0.52 3.67
N VAL A 103 1.88 0.34 4.52
CA VAL A 103 1.16 -0.04 5.73
C VAL A 103 -0.32 0.24 5.50
N ILE A 104 -1.15 -0.78 5.64
CA ILE A 104 -2.59 -0.72 5.41
C ILE A 104 -3.30 -1.05 6.73
N SER A 105 -3.81 -0.06 7.44
CA SER A 105 -4.62 -0.28 8.64
C SER A 105 -6.02 -0.80 8.28
N SER A 106 -6.67 -0.17 7.30
CA SER A 106 -7.96 -0.60 6.77
C SER A 106 -8.16 -0.07 5.35
N HIS A 107 -8.31 -0.97 4.37
CA HIS A 107 -8.63 -0.59 2.99
C HIS A 107 -9.44 -1.69 2.33
N ASP A 108 -10.34 -1.32 1.43
CA ASP A 108 -11.09 -2.25 0.59
C ASP A 108 -10.77 -1.94 -0.87
N SER A 109 -10.51 -2.99 -1.62
CA SER A 109 -10.23 -2.92 -3.05
C SER A 109 -10.96 -4.03 -3.77
N HIS A 110 -10.88 -4.02 -5.10
CA HIS A 110 -11.50 -5.02 -5.95
C HIS A 110 -10.45 -5.74 -6.77
N ALA A 111 -10.54 -7.08 -6.78
CA ALA A 111 -9.72 -7.90 -7.65
C ALA A 111 -10.07 -7.65 -9.12
N ARG A 112 -9.22 -8.16 -10.02
CA ARG A 112 -9.51 -8.11 -11.45
C ARG A 112 -10.63 -9.08 -11.84
N GLY A 113 -11.40 -8.68 -12.85
CA GLY A 113 -12.40 -9.54 -13.46
C GLY A 113 -11.78 -10.71 -14.24
N PRO A 114 -12.59 -11.69 -14.66
CA PRO A 114 -12.14 -12.83 -15.48
C PRO A 114 -11.52 -12.40 -16.83
N ASP A 115 -11.95 -11.26 -17.35
CA ASP A 115 -11.47 -10.60 -18.57
C ASP A 115 -10.21 -9.74 -18.33
N GLY A 116 -9.69 -9.71 -17.10
CA GLY A 116 -8.55 -8.89 -16.70
C GLY A 116 -8.89 -7.43 -16.40
N SER A 117 -10.17 -7.04 -16.48
CA SER A 117 -10.63 -5.69 -16.17
C SER A 117 -10.26 -5.29 -14.73
N PRO A 118 -9.67 -4.09 -14.52
CA PRO A 118 -9.38 -3.60 -13.18
C PRO A 118 -10.67 -3.42 -12.38
N GLY A 119 -10.75 -4.04 -11.19
CA GLY A 119 -11.91 -3.93 -10.30
C GLY A 119 -13.14 -4.74 -10.70
N GLY A 120 -13.10 -5.53 -11.78
CA GLY A 120 -14.21 -6.38 -12.23
C GLY A 120 -14.39 -7.69 -11.43
N GLY A 121 -13.60 -7.91 -10.39
CA GLY A 121 -13.65 -9.07 -9.51
C GLY A 121 -14.33 -8.80 -8.17
N GLY A 122 -14.15 -9.73 -7.24
CA GLY A 122 -14.69 -9.61 -5.87
C GLY A 122 -13.86 -8.69 -4.97
N VAL A 123 -14.30 -8.58 -3.72
CA VAL A 123 -13.72 -7.64 -2.76
C VAL A 123 -12.47 -8.23 -2.10
N VAL A 124 -11.43 -7.42 -1.96
CA VAL A 124 -10.26 -7.70 -1.14
C VAL A 124 -10.22 -6.72 0.02
N ARG A 125 -10.39 -7.23 1.24
CA ARG A 125 -10.37 -6.46 2.48
C ARG A 125 -8.99 -6.58 3.13
N TRP A 126 -8.33 -5.45 3.29
CA TRP A 126 -7.01 -5.33 3.90
C TRP A 126 -7.18 -4.78 5.31
N ARG A 127 -6.77 -5.53 6.33
CA ARG A 127 -6.87 -5.14 7.74
C ARG A 127 -5.52 -5.35 8.41
N ASN A 128 -4.87 -4.29 8.85
CA ASN A 128 -3.53 -4.35 9.44
C ASN A 128 -2.53 -5.17 8.60
N VAL A 129 -2.40 -4.83 7.32
CA VAL A 129 -1.49 -5.49 6.36
C VAL A 129 -0.26 -4.63 6.14
N THR A 130 0.92 -5.25 6.14
CA THR A 130 2.17 -4.59 5.73
C THR A 130 2.73 -5.23 4.48
N ILE A 131 2.98 -4.45 3.43
CA ILE A 131 3.70 -4.89 2.22
C ILE A 131 5.12 -4.34 2.29
N THR A 132 6.10 -5.23 2.27
CA THR A 132 7.51 -4.88 2.46
C THR A 132 8.44 -5.77 1.62
N CYS A 133 9.73 -5.48 1.66
CA CYS A 133 10.78 -6.30 1.05
C CYS A 133 11.91 -6.54 2.06
N PRO A 134 12.69 -7.62 1.93
CA PRO A 134 13.86 -7.84 2.78
C PRO A 134 14.92 -6.73 2.55
N ASP A 135 15.73 -6.46 3.57
CA ASP A 135 16.93 -5.63 3.45
C ASP A 135 18.09 -6.51 2.96
N GLU A 136 18.20 -6.68 1.64
CA GLU A 136 19.13 -7.64 1.03
C GLU A 136 20.61 -7.26 1.20
N THR A 137 20.89 -6.08 1.74
CA THR A 137 22.23 -5.47 1.74
C THR A 137 22.64 -4.96 3.12
N ALA A 138 21.88 -5.25 4.18
CA ALA A 138 22.29 -4.96 5.55
C ALA A 138 22.73 -6.25 6.25
N VAL A 139 24.05 -6.35 6.48
CA VAL A 139 24.66 -7.47 7.21
C VAL A 139 24.35 -7.39 8.71
N VAL A 140 24.04 -6.19 9.23
CA VAL A 140 23.75 -5.92 10.64
C VAL A 140 22.44 -5.13 10.74
N ASN A 141 21.48 -5.64 11.52
CA ASN A 141 20.15 -5.05 11.74
C ASN A 141 19.36 -4.73 10.46
N PRO A 142 19.03 -5.75 9.63
CA PRO A 142 18.26 -5.56 8.41
C PRO A 142 16.92 -4.87 8.70
N LYS A 143 16.64 -3.78 7.99
CA LYS A 143 15.39 -3.03 8.12
C LYS A 143 14.50 -3.31 6.91
N PRO A 144 13.39 -4.06 7.06
CA PRO A 144 12.53 -4.37 5.94
C PRO A 144 11.96 -3.10 5.31
N GLY A 145 11.86 -3.10 3.99
CA GLY A 145 11.36 -1.99 3.18
C GLY A 145 12.39 -1.44 2.21
N LEU A 146 11.95 -0.49 1.38
CA LEU A 146 12.82 0.23 0.46
C LEU A 146 13.91 0.98 1.22
N ARG A 147 15.01 1.24 0.53
CA ARG A 147 16.06 2.13 1.03
C ARG A 147 15.73 3.59 0.72
N ARG A 148 16.27 4.46 1.57
CA ARG A 148 16.17 5.91 1.37
C ARG A 148 17.12 6.36 0.25
N PRO A 149 16.77 7.40 -0.51
CA PRO A 149 15.51 8.14 -0.42
C PRO A 149 14.33 7.40 -1.08
N TYR A 150 13.14 7.50 -0.50
CA TYR A 150 11.93 6.87 -1.01
C TYR A 150 11.38 7.61 -2.24
N PRO A 151 10.81 6.93 -3.25
CA PRO A 151 10.21 7.60 -4.41
C PRO A 151 9.11 8.60 -4.03
N CYS A 152 8.39 8.31 -2.95
CA CYS A 152 7.35 9.15 -2.40
C CYS A 152 7.04 8.69 -0.96
N SER A 153 6.22 9.46 -0.26
CA SER A 153 5.66 9.05 1.04
C SER A 153 4.23 9.52 1.17
N ALA A 154 3.46 8.79 1.96
CA ALA A 154 2.07 9.08 2.21
C ALA A 154 1.72 8.67 3.64
N ALA A 155 0.97 9.48 4.39
CA ALA A 155 0.37 9.01 5.62
C ALA A 155 -0.88 9.81 5.99
N ALA A 156 -1.74 9.15 6.76
CA ALA A 156 -2.70 9.82 7.61
C ALA A 156 -2.01 10.41 8.84
N VAL A 157 -2.36 11.64 9.17
CA VAL A 157 -2.02 12.32 10.41
C VAL A 157 -3.32 12.50 11.16
N THR A 158 -3.40 11.91 12.35
CA THR A 158 -4.54 12.09 13.24
C THR A 158 -4.62 13.56 13.65
N GLY A 159 -5.81 14.15 13.51
CA GLY A 159 -6.02 15.56 13.84
C GLY A 159 -5.65 15.86 15.30
N GLY A 160 -5.10 17.06 15.50
CA GLY A 160 -4.63 17.54 16.80
C GLY A 160 -4.01 18.92 16.65
N ASP A 161 -2.68 18.98 16.71
CA ASP A 161 -1.89 20.22 16.61
C ASP A 161 -1.12 20.30 15.28
N ALA A 162 -0.97 21.52 14.76
CA ALA A 162 -0.09 21.83 13.62
C ALA A 162 1.34 21.33 13.84
N GLY A 163 1.80 21.21 15.10
CA GLY A 163 3.08 20.61 15.46
C GLY A 163 3.24 19.17 14.97
N GLU A 164 2.21 18.32 15.08
CA GLU A 164 2.26 16.92 14.66
C GLU A 164 2.36 16.80 13.14
N LEU A 165 1.57 17.60 12.41
CA LEU A 165 1.65 17.69 10.95
C LEU A 165 3.03 18.20 10.48
N ARG A 166 3.60 19.21 11.15
CA ARG A 166 4.95 19.71 10.85
C ARG A 166 6.02 18.65 11.13
N ALA A 167 5.92 17.93 12.24
CA ALA A 167 6.87 16.87 12.58
C ALA A 167 6.81 15.70 11.59
N ALA A 168 5.60 15.24 11.26
CA ALA A 168 5.38 14.18 10.28
C ALA A 168 5.90 14.58 8.89
N SER A 169 5.58 15.80 8.42
CA SER A 169 6.07 16.30 7.14
C SER A 169 7.59 16.44 7.11
N ALA A 170 8.21 17.03 8.14
CA ALA A 170 9.66 17.16 8.23
C ALA A 170 10.37 15.79 8.25
N ALA A 171 9.81 14.79 8.94
CA ALA A 171 10.35 13.44 8.95
C ALA A 171 10.31 12.78 7.56
N MET A 172 9.19 12.90 6.84
CA MET A 172 9.05 12.36 5.49
C MET A 172 9.96 13.06 4.48
N LEU A 173 10.04 14.39 4.52
CA LEU A 173 10.88 15.18 3.62
C LEU A 173 12.37 14.83 3.75
N ARG A 174 12.84 14.42 4.93
CA ARG A 174 14.24 13.96 5.12
C ARG A 174 14.53 12.61 4.46
N THR A 175 13.49 11.84 4.13
CA THR A 175 13.64 10.46 3.68
C THR A 175 13.13 10.22 2.27
N THR A 176 12.56 11.22 1.62
CA THR A 176 11.76 11.07 0.41
C THR A 176 12.26 12.01 -0.68
N GLN A 177 12.45 11.47 -1.89
CA GLN A 177 12.92 12.23 -3.05
C GLN A 177 11.78 12.87 -3.83
N GLY A 178 10.61 12.23 -3.86
CA GLY A 178 9.45 12.71 -4.61
C GLY A 178 8.32 13.24 -3.73
N PRO A 179 7.05 13.14 -4.17
CA PRO A 179 5.93 13.78 -3.49
C PRO A 179 5.69 13.18 -2.11
N VAL A 180 5.23 14.04 -1.20
CA VAL A 180 4.76 13.69 0.13
C VAL A 180 3.27 14.01 0.22
N TYR A 181 2.45 12.99 0.46
CA TYR A 181 1.00 13.10 0.62
C TYR A 181 0.64 12.99 2.10
N LEU A 182 -0.08 13.96 2.64
CA LEU A 182 -0.54 13.93 4.03
C LEU A 182 -2.05 14.07 4.05
N ALA A 183 -2.71 13.12 4.69
CA ALA A 183 -4.15 13.12 4.93
C ALA A 183 -4.40 13.55 6.38
N VAL A 184 -5.19 14.59 6.60
CA VAL A 184 -5.55 15.04 7.95
C VAL A 184 -6.86 14.38 8.32
N THR A 185 -6.85 13.46 9.29
CA THR A 185 -8.03 12.62 9.60
C THR A 185 -8.84 13.12 10.80
N GLY A 186 -8.61 14.35 11.23
CA GLY A 186 -9.36 15.01 12.30
C GLY A 186 -9.11 16.52 12.34
N ASN A 187 -9.89 17.25 13.14
CA ASN A 187 -9.78 18.71 13.25
C ASN A 187 -8.36 19.11 13.66
N THR A 188 -7.68 19.88 12.81
CA THR A 188 -6.35 20.41 13.10
C THR A 188 -6.45 21.92 13.26
N SER A 189 -6.09 22.43 14.42
CA SER A 189 -5.98 23.87 14.62
C SER A 189 -4.66 24.36 14.04
N LEU A 190 -4.72 24.99 12.87
CA LEU A 190 -3.58 25.68 12.30
C LEU A 190 -3.46 27.04 12.99
N ALA A 191 -2.43 27.21 13.82
CA ALA A 191 -2.10 28.53 14.33
C ALA A 191 -1.85 29.46 13.13
N PRO A 192 -2.51 30.62 13.04
CA PRO A 192 -2.20 31.59 12.01
C PRO A 192 -0.74 32.01 12.21
N ASN A 193 0.05 31.95 11.12
CA ASN A 193 1.45 32.36 11.02
C ASN A 193 2.50 31.23 11.12
N SER A 194 2.82 30.59 9.99
CA SER A 194 4.21 30.21 9.68
C SER A 194 4.36 29.98 8.17
N GLY A 195 4.42 31.07 7.41
CA GLY A 195 4.88 31.02 6.02
C GLY A 195 6.39 30.86 5.95
N SER A 196 6.87 29.84 5.24
CA SER A 196 8.18 29.87 4.59
C SER A 196 8.16 28.95 3.38
N GLY A 197 8.60 29.48 2.24
CA GLY A 197 8.38 28.94 0.90
C GLY A 197 8.89 27.51 0.69
N GLY A 198 7.94 26.63 0.42
CA GLY A 198 8.11 25.37 -0.29
C GLY A 198 6.86 25.19 -1.13
N SER A 199 6.97 24.73 -2.37
CA SER A 199 5.79 24.39 -3.17
C SER A 199 5.17 23.12 -2.56
N PHE A 200 4.15 23.30 -1.72
CA PHE A 200 3.37 22.22 -1.14
C PHE A 200 2.08 22.04 -1.96
N ARG A 201 1.82 20.83 -2.43
CA ARG A 201 0.45 20.42 -2.77
C ARG A 201 -0.13 19.73 -1.55
N THR A 202 -0.72 20.52 -0.66
CA THR A 202 -1.57 19.99 0.40
C THR A 202 -2.91 19.60 -0.24
N VAL A 203 -3.23 18.31 -0.25
CA VAL A 203 -4.60 17.87 -0.52
C VAL A 203 -5.30 17.81 0.82
N ILE A 204 -6.01 18.87 1.18
CA ILE A 204 -6.93 18.87 2.31
C ILE A 204 -8.22 18.25 1.78
N ALA A 205 -8.52 17.03 2.18
CA ALA A 205 -9.87 16.50 2.05
C ALA A 205 -10.57 16.78 3.38
N ASP A 206 -11.45 17.78 3.38
CA ASP A 206 -12.44 17.97 4.44
C ASP A 206 -13.39 16.76 4.44
N VAL A 207 -13.76 16.28 5.62
CA VAL A 207 -14.70 15.17 5.81
C VAL A 207 -16.13 15.69 5.71
#